data_AF-A0A2A5M9Z9-F1
#
_entry.id   AF-A0A2A5M9Z9-F1
#
_cell.length_a   1.000
_cell.length_b   1.000
_cell.length_c   1.000
_cell.angle_alpha   90.00
_cell.angle_beta   90.00
_cell.angle_gamma   90.00
#
_symmetry.space_group_name_H-M   'P 1'
#
loop_
_entity.id
_entity.type
_entity.pdbx_description
1 polymer ?
#
loop_
_entity_poly.entity_id
_entity_poly.type
_entity_poly.pdbx_seq_one_letter_code
_entity_poly.pdbx_strand_id
1 'polypeptide(L)'
;MKIDCRNLSCPQPIVETKNALEKLQENEILEIVLNSIISKNNVVKFLNSLNLNPIIDENAQEFCIKVQKKNFNSSEVNIHDYNVLFLKTDKV
;
A
#
# COMPACT_ATOMS: atom_id res chain seq x y z
N MET A 1 5.60 4.53 -13.03
CA MET A 1 6.74 4.27 -12.11
C MET A 1 6.60 2.90 -11.48
N LYS A 2 7.71 2.23 -11.17
CA LYS A 2 7.72 0.93 -10.47
C LYS A 2 8.56 1.01 -9.21
N ILE A 3 8.06 0.49 -8.10
CA ILE A 3 8.77 0.35 -6.83
C ILE A 3 8.83 -1.13 -6.41
N ASP A 4 9.97 -1.51 -5.85
CA ASP A 4 10.19 -2.84 -5.31
C ASP A 4 10.12 -2.78 -3.78
N CYS A 5 9.11 -3.42 -3.23
CA CYS A 5 8.86 -3.50 -1.80
C CYS A 5 8.97 -4.95 -1.28
N ARG A 6 9.63 -5.84 -2.03
CA ARG A 6 9.92 -7.21 -1.57
C ARG A 6 10.80 -7.19 -0.33
N ASN A 7 10.54 -8.11 0.59
CA ASN A 7 11.27 -8.28 1.85
C ASN A 7 11.23 -7.06 2.79
N LEU A 8 10.41 -6.04 2.51
CA LEU A 8 10.24 -4.91 3.40
C LEU A 8 9.23 -5.24 4.50
N SER A 9 9.64 -5.02 5.75
CA SER A 9 8.78 -5.16 6.92
C SER A 9 7.75 -4.03 6.99
N CYS A 10 6.52 -4.34 7.39
CA CYS A 10 5.54 -3.30 7.70
C CYS A 10 6.08 -2.37 8.81
N PRO A 11 5.91 -1.04 8.70
CA PRO A 11 5.06 -0.32 7.74
C PRO A 11 5.75 0.14 6.44
N GLN A 12 7.00 -0.26 6.16
CA GLN A 12 7.77 0.28 5.02
C GLN A 12 7.07 0.20 3.65
N PRO A 13 6.42 -0.91 3.24
CA PRO A 13 5.69 -0.95 1.97
C PRO A 13 4.64 0.15 1.81
N ILE A 14 3.97 0.54 2.91
CA ILE A 14 2.97 1.62 2.92
C ILE A 14 3.65 2.96 2.73
N VAL A 15 4.75 3.19 3.46
CA VAL A 15 5.52 4.44 3.39
C VAL A 15 6.09 4.66 1.98
N GLU A 16 6.69 3.63 1.39
CA GLU A 16 7.21 3.70 0.02
C GLU A 16 6.10 3.93 -1.01
N THR A 17 4.95 3.26 -0.86
CA THR A 17 3.78 3.48 -1.73
C THR A 17 3.28 4.92 -1.63
N LYS A 18 3.20 5.49 -0.43
CA LYS A 18 2.79 6.88 -0.22
C LYS A 18 3.78 7.85 -0.89
N ASN A 19 5.07 7.71 -0.61
CA ASN A 19 6.11 8.56 -1.19
C ASN A 19 6.12 8.47 -2.72
N ALA A 20 5.88 7.28 -3.26
CA ALA A 20 5.77 7.03 -4.67
C ALA A 20 4.55 7.73 -5.29
N LEU A 21 3.38 7.61 -4.67
CA LEU A 21 2.18 8.32 -5.10
C LEU A 21 2.34 9.83 -5.05
N GLU A 22 3.02 10.39 -4.07
CA GLU A 22 3.27 11.84 -3.97
C GLU A 22 4.13 12.35 -5.14
N LYS A 23 5.14 11.58 -5.56
CA LYS A 23 6.05 11.94 -6.67
C LYS A 23 5.44 11.81 -8.07
N LEU A 24 4.42 10.98 -8.23
CA LEU A 24 3.76 10.74 -9.53
C LEU A 24 2.95 11.96 -9.99
N GLN A 25 2.86 12.15 -11.30
CA GLN A 25 1.91 13.09 -11.90
C GLN A 25 0.50 12.46 -11.99
N GLU A 26 -0.50 13.30 -12.21
CA GLU A 26 -1.87 12.83 -12.38
C GLU A 26 -2.00 11.90 -13.60
N ASN A 27 -2.83 10.87 -13.49
CA ASN A 27 -3.03 9.80 -14.46
C ASN A 27 -1.84 8.86 -14.68
N GLU A 28 -0.71 9.04 -14.00
CA GLU A 28 0.40 8.09 -14.06
C GLU A 28 0.12 6.81 -13.27
N ILE A 29 0.75 5.70 -13.70
CA ILE A 29 0.59 4.38 -13.09
C ILE A 29 1.76 4.12 -12.14
N LEU A 30 1.45 3.67 -10.92
CA LEU A 30 2.37 3.09 -9.96
C LEU A 30 2.27 1.56 -10.00
N GLU A 31 3.41 0.90 -10.11
CA GLU A 31 3.54 -0.56 -9.95
C GLU A 31 4.33 -0.87 -8.68
N ILE A 32 3.81 -1.76 -7.83
CA ILE A 32 4.35 -2.09 -6.51
C ILE A 32 4.57 -3.59 -6.45
N VAL A 33 5.82 -4.04 -6.30
CA VAL A 33 6.15 -5.47 -6.20
C VAL A 33 6.33 -5.87 -4.74
N LEU A 34 5.67 -6.96 -4.34
CA LEU A 34 5.66 -7.48 -2.97
C LEU A 34 5.82 -9.01 -3.00
N ASN A 35 6.33 -9.60 -1.93
CA ASN A 35 6.46 -11.06 -1.79
C ASN A 35 5.72 -11.62 -0.55
N SER A 36 4.92 -10.78 0.11
CA SER A 36 4.16 -11.15 1.31
C SER A 36 2.69 -10.81 1.16
N ILE A 37 1.83 -11.79 1.48
CA ILE A 37 0.38 -11.63 1.50
C ILE A 37 -0.06 -10.54 2.50
N ILE A 38 0.66 -10.40 3.62
CA ILE A 38 0.37 -9.41 4.66
C ILE A 38 0.66 -8.01 4.12
N SER A 39 1.83 -7.82 3.51
CA SER A 39 2.22 -6.55 2.89
C SER A 39 1.25 -6.18 1.76
N LYS A 40 0.85 -7.14 0.93
CA LYS A 40 -0.18 -6.95 -0.12
C LYS A 40 -1.47 -6.40 0.47
N ASN A 41 -2.02 -7.08 1.47
CA ASN A 41 -3.31 -6.69 2.06
C ASN A 41 -3.25 -5.29 2.69
N ASN A 42 -2.14 -4.93 3.32
CA ASN A 42 -1.95 -3.61 3.92
C ASN A 42 -1.85 -2.51 2.86
N VAL A 43 -1.08 -2.73 1.78
CA VAL A 43 -0.97 -1.78 0.67
C VAL A 43 -2.31 -1.61 -0.06
N VAL A 44 -3.04 -2.70 -0.31
CA VAL A 44 -4.37 -2.64 -0.93
C VAL A 44 -5.35 -1.84 -0.07
N LYS A 45 -5.39 -2.08 1.24
CA LYS A 45 -6.21 -1.29 2.18
C LYS A 45 -5.84 0.20 2.14
N PHE A 46 -4.55 0.52 2.12
CA PHE A 46 -4.07 1.89 2.00
C PHE A 46 -4.53 2.56 0.70
N LEU A 47 -4.34 1.90 -0.45
CA LEU A 47 -4.79 2.42 -1.75
C LEU A 47 -6.31 2.59 -1.82
N ASN A 48 -7.08 1.65 -1.27
CA ASN A 48 -8.53 1.76 -1.21
C ASN A 48 -8.98 2.91 -0.31
N SER A 49 -8.27 3.18 0.79
CA SER A 49 -8.54 4.34 1.67
C SER A 49 -8.33 5.68 0.97
N LEU A 50 -7.55 5.70 -0.11
CA LEU A 50 -7.36 6.86 -0.99
C LEU A 50 -8.41 6.94 -2.12
N ASN A 51 -9.45 6.10 -2.08
CA ASN A 51 -10.43 5.92 -3.15
C ASN A 51 -9.80 5.57 -4.51
N LEU A 52 -8.64 4.91 -4.47
CA LEU A 52 -7.98 4.39 -5.67
C LEU A 52 -8.45 2.95 -5.92
N ASN A 53 -8.48 2.57 -7.20
CA ASN A 53 -8.83 1.22 -7.62
C ASN A 53 -7.56 0.47 -8.04
N PRO A 54 -6.83 -0.18 -7.11
CA PRO A 54 -5.66 -0.97 -7.44
C PRO A 54 -6.06 -2.27 -8.15
N ILE A 55 -5.30 -2.63 -9.18
CA ILE A 55 -5.35 -3.92 -9.86
C ILE A 55 -4.22 -4.79 -9.29
N ILE A 56 -4.53 -6.02 -8.94
CA ILE A 56 -3.57 -6.95 -8.33
C ILE A 56 -3.30 -8.06 -9.35
N ASP A 57 -2.03 -8.27 -9.62
CA ASP A 57 -1.53 -9.37 -10.43
C ASP A 57 -0.71 -10.29 -9.51
N GLU A 58 -1.16 -11.54 -9.36
CA GLU A 58 -0.57 -12.50 -8.43
C GLU A 58 0.13 -13.61 -9.23
N ASN A 59 1.43 -13.74 -9.01
CA ASN A 59 2.24 -14.84 -9.53
C ASN A 59 2.67 -15.75 -8.37
N ALA A 60 3.16 -16.95 -8.66
CA ALA A 60 3.46 -17.98 -7.66
C ALA A 60 4.40 -17.56 -6.51
N GLN A 61 5.19 -16.50 -6.68
CA GLN A 61 6.15 -16.01 -5.69
C GLN A 61 6.02 -14.52 -5.36
N GLU A 62 5.25 -13.76 -6.15
CA GLU A 62 5.24 -12.30 -6.08
C GLU A 62 3.84 -11.73 -6.37
N PHE A 63 3.54 -10.61 -5.73
CA PHE A 63 2.35 -9.81 -5.94
C PHE A 63 2.74 -8.48 -6.58
N CYS A 64 2.14 -8.15 -7.72
CA CYS A 64 2.31 -6.87 -8.37
C CYS A 64 1.01 -6.08 -8.28
N ILE A 65 1.03 -4.95 -7.58
CA ILE A 65 -0.12 -4.05 -7.45
C ILE A 65 0.09 -2.89 -8.43
N LYS A 66 -0.88 -2.66 -9.31
CA LYS A 66 -0.90 -1.55 -10.27
C LYS A 66 -2.01 -0.58 -9.88
N VAL A 67 -1.68 0.68 -9.70
CA VAL A 67 -2.66 1.71 -9.36
C VAL A 67 -2.41 2.98 -10.15
N GLN A 68 -3.46 3.58 -10.70
CA GLN A 68 -3.36 4.86 -11.37
C GLN A 68 -3.55 5.98 -10.35
N LYS A 69 -2.64 6.96 -10.33
CA LYS A 69 -2.82 8.18 -9.55
C LYS A 69 -3.99 8.97 -10.15
N LYS A 70 -5.04 9.14 -9.35
CA LYS A 70 -6.14 10.08 -9.63
C LYS A 70 -6.06 11.23 -8.64
N ASN A 71 -6.76 12.34 -8.90
CA ASN A 71 -6.94 13.39 -7.91
C ASN A 71 -7.63 12.80 -6.67
N PHE A 72 -6.85 12.49 -5.63
CA PHE A 72 -7.35 12.06 -4.33
C PHE A 72 -7.00 13.14 -3.32
N ASN A 73 -7.96 13.50 -2.47
CA ASN A 73 -7.71 14.41 -1.36
C ASN A 73 -6.87 13.68 -0.30
N SER A 74 -5.56 13.90 -0.30
CA SER A 74 -4.62 13.33 0.69
C SER A 74 -4.93 13.72 2.14
N SER A 75 -5.83 14.69 2.34
CA SER A 75 -6.27 15.24 3.62
C SER A 75 -7.15 14.29 4.45
N GLU A 76 -7.72 13.24 3.85
CA GLU A 76 -8.68 12.35 4.52
C GLU A 76 -8.06 11.05 5.05
N VAL A 77 -6.81 10.74 4.73
CA VAL A 77 -6.16 9.51 5.20
C VAL A 77 -5.53 9.72 6.57
N ASN A 78 -6.26 9.31 7.60
CA ASN A 78 -5.79 9.35 8.98
C ASN A 78 -4.75 8.25 9.23
N ILE A 79 -3.46 8.62 9.20
CA ILE A 79 -2.33 7.71 9.44
C ILE A 79 -2.38 7.10 10.87
N HIS A 80 -3.15 7.66 11.82
CA HIS A 80 -3.31 7.07 13.16
C HIS A 80 -3.97 5.69 13.15
N ASP A 81 -4.79 5.35 12.14
CA ASP A 81 -5.45 4.04 12.09
C ASP A 81 -4.48 2.89 11.81
N TYR A 82 -3.31 3.17 11.23
CA TYR A 82 -2.27 2.17 10.98
C TYR A 82 -1.32 1.95 12.18
N ASN A 83 -1.37 2.82 13.20
CA ASN A 83 -0.48 2.74 14.37
C ASN A 83 -1.08 1.96 15.55
N VAL A 84 -2.34 1.53 15.49
CA VAL A 84 -2.99 0.81 16.60
C VAL A 84 -3.45 -0.58 16.16
N LEU A 85 -2.50 -1.50 16.04
CA LEU A 85 -2.77 -2.92 16.25
C LEU A 85 -1.96 -3.39 17.47
N PHE A 86 -2.26 -2.80 18.63
CA PHE A 86 -1.98 -3.47 19.89
C PHE A 86 -2.90 -4.68 19.98
N LEU A 87 -2.38 -5.85 19.61
CA LEU A 87 -2.96 -7.10 20.05
C LEU A 87 -2.93 -7.06 21.58
N LYS A 88 -4.07 -6.72 22.20
CA LYS A 88 -4.33 -7.18 23.56
C LYS A 88 -4.44 -8.68 23.45
N THR A 89 -3.33 -9.37 23.64
CA THR A 89 -3.35 -10.74 24.12
C THR A 89 -4.03 -10.69 25.48
N ASP A 90 -5.33 -10.97 25.49
CA ASP A 90 -5.99 -11.52 26.66
C ASP A 90 -5.20 -12.78 27.05
N LYS A 91 -4.43 -12.65 28.13
CA LYS A 91 -3.90 -13.79 28.85
C LYS A 91 -4.13 -13.54 30.34
N VAL A 92 -5.23 -14.16 30.77
CA VAL A 92 -5.53 -14.80 32.07
C VAL A 92 -5.34 -13.99 33.35
#